data_AF-A0A9P8LAA0-F1
#
_entry.id   AF-A0A9P8LAA0-F1
#
_cell.length_a   1.000
_cell.length_b   1.000
_cell.length_c   1.000
_cell.angle_alpha   90.00
_cell.angle_beta   90.00
_cell.angle_gamma   90.00
#
_symmetry.space_group_name_H-M   'P 1'
#
loop_
_entity.id
_entity.type
_entity.pdbx_description
1 polymer ?
#
loop_
_entity_poly.entity_id
_entity_poly.type
_entity_poly.pdbx_seq_one_letter_code
_entity_poly.pdbx_strand_id
1 'polypeptide(L)'
;MASIKDGKTGKTGSGLSGTPGTVDAKSLKRKQPQGKEDEKRNGNARERKRAKILDARTIATQTSEKALKSGRLDVNAFVQAREFEIRALEEGMANAKKSSTRRAFQQVPRDMRRRTASHNVKVVPKRLRARAEKEVRISIFQPGADKLS
;
A
#
# COMPACT_ATOMS: atom_id res chain seq x y z
N MET A 1 48.66 -5.70 -25.42
CA MET A 1 49.09 -7.10 -25.57
C MET A 1 48.70 -7.85 -24.30
N ALA A 2 47.97 -8.97 -24.45
CA ALA A 2 47.64 -10.07 -23.51
C ALA A 2 47.01 -9.72 -22.14
N SER A 3 45.77 -10.11 -21.80
CA SER A 3 45.10 -11.44 -21.69
C SER A 3 45.26 -12.13 -20.32
N ILE A 4 44.12 -12.67 -19.81
CA ILE A 4 43.95 -13.88 -18.94
C ILE A 4 44.11 -13.63 -17.41
N LYS A 5 43.28 -14.11 -16.44
CA LYS A 5 42.24 -15.17 -16.36
C LYS A 5 41.33 -15.00 -15.12
N ASP A 6 40.18 -15.67 -15.18
CA ASP A 6 39.15 -15.86 -14.16
C ASP A 6 39.55 -16.66 -12.90
N GLY A 7 38.76 -16.50 -11.82
CA GLY A 7 38.73 -17.36 -10.64
C GLY A 7 37.32 -17.48 -10.06
N LYS A 8 36.52 -18.40 -10.62
CA LYS A 8 35.16 -18.76 -10.20
C LYS A 8 35.22 -20.05 -9.37
N THR A 9 34.80 -20.02 -8.10
CA THR A 9 34.62 -21.22 -7.29
C THR A 9 33.19 -21.74 -7.41
N GLY A 10 33.08 -23.06 -7.57
CA GLY A 10 31.86 -23.77 -7.92
C GLY A 10 31.00 -24.18 -6.73
N LYS A 11 29.77 -24.60 -7.05
CA LYS A 11 28.99 -25.50 -6.22
C LYS A 11 28.33 -26.53 -7.12
N THR A 12 28.60 -27.78 -6.80
CA THR A 12 28.15 -29.00 -7.46
C THR A 12 26.70 -29.32 -7.08
N GLY A 13 25.96 -29.87 -8.03
CA GLY A 13 24.63 -30.45 -7.86
C GLY A 13 24.43 -31.51 -8.93
N SER A 14 24.46 -32.76 -8.49
CA SER A 14 24.31 -34.02 -9.23
C SER A 14 23.03 -34.11 -10.05
N GLY A 15 23.14 -34.63 -11.28
CA GLY A 15 22.01 -34.84 -12.19
C GLY A 15 21.24 -36.14 -11.96
N LEU A 16 20.21 -36.35 -12.79
CA LEU A 16 19.89 -37.61 -13.48
C LEU A 16 18.82 -37.35 -14.58
N SER A 17 19.26 -37.55 -15.82
CA SER A 17 18.61 -38.13 -17.03
C SER A 17 17.14 -37.84 -17.42
N GLY A 18 16.99 -37.31 -18.64
CA GLY A 18 15.83 -37.48 -19.54
C GLY A 18 16.11 -36.83 -20.90
N THR A 19 16.22 -37.64 -21.96
CA THR A 19 16.70 -37.34 -23.33
C THR A 19 15.69 -36.62 -24.25
N PRO A 20 16.10 -36.15 -25.46
CA PRO A 20 15.53 -35.00 -26.14
C PRO A 20 14.49 -35.36 -27.22
N GLY A 21 13.49 -34.49 -27.38
CA GLY A 21 12.57 -34.50 -28.51
C GLY A 21 12.61 -33.17 -29.24
N THR A 22 13.39 -33.13 -30.33
CA THR A 22 13.38 -32.05 -31.31
C THR A 22 12.11 -32.17 -32.16
N VAL A 23 11.24 -31.16 -32.11
CA VAL A 23 10.32 -30.88 -33.22
C VAL A 23 10.37 -29.39 -33.54
N ASP A 24 10.92 -29.11 -34.71
CA ASP A 24 10.93 -27.80 -35.34
C ASP A 24 9.50 -27.29 -35.53
N ALA A 25 9.20 -26.15 -34.92
CA ALA A 25 8.06 -25.34 -35.30
C ALA A 25 8.50 -23.88 -35.37
N LYS A 26 8.62 -23.38 -36.61
CA LYS A 26 8.80 -21.98 -36.96
C LYS A 26 7.75 -21.12 -36.21
N SER A 27 8.13 -20.54 -35.08
CA SER A 27 7.27 -19.59 -34.38
C SER A 27 7.45 -18.21 -35.01
N LEU A 28 6.40 -17.79 -35.71
CA LEU A 28 6.15 -16.45 -36.23
C LEU A 28 6.68 -15.37 -35.30
N LYS A 29 7.36 -14.39 -35.88
CA LYS A 29 7.95 -13.21 -35.21
C LYS A 29 6.84 -12.44 -34.49
N ARG A 30 6.61 -12.78 -33.21
CA ARG A 30 5.69 -12.07 -32.32
C ARG A 30 6.23 -10.67 -32.06
N LYS A 31 5.58 -9.67 -32.67
CA LYS A 31 5.78 -8.24 -32.39
C LYS A 31 5.69 -8.05 -30.87
N GLN A 32 6.77 -7.60 -30.23
CA GLN A 32 6.77 -7.33 -28.80
C GLN A 32 5.74 -6.23 -28.50
N PRO A 33 4.86 -6.41 -27.50
CA PRO A 33 4.02 -5.31 -27.05
C PRO A 33 4.94 -4.27 -26.41
N GLN A 34 4.90 -3.04 -26.93
CA GLN A 34 5.44 -1.85 -26.28
C GLN A 34 4.64 -1.62 -25.00
N GLY A 35 4.97 -2.33 -23.91
CA GLY A 35 4.26 -2.25 -22.63
C GLY A 35 5.17 -2.11 -21.41
N LYS A 36 6.50 -2.11 -21.59
CA LYS A 36 7.46 -2.15 -20.47
C LYS A 36 7.64 -0.81 -19.76
N GLU A 37 7.29 0.32 -20.39
CA GLU A 37 7.45 1.66 -19.80
C GLU A 37 6.26 2.05 -18.91
N ASP A 38 5.03 1.75 -19.35
CA ASP A 38 3.82 2.05 -18.59
C ASP A 38 3.68 1.17 -17.34
N GLU A 39 4.17 -0.07 -17.40
CA GLU A 39 4.19 -0.99 -16.25
C GLU A 39 5.13 -0.50 -15.14
N LYS A 40 6.31 0.04 -15.49
CA LYS A 40 7.25 0.66 -14.54
C LYS A 40 6.70 1.95 -13.92
N ARG A 41 6.03 2.81 -14.71
CA ARG A 41 5.40 4.05 -14.19
C ARG A 41 4.26 3.74 -13.21
N ASN A 42 3.43 2.73 -13.50
CA ASN A 42 2.35 2.30 -12.61
C ASN A 42 2.84 1.55 -11.36
N GLY A 43 3.93 0.79 -11.47
CA GLY A 43 4.61 0.17 -10.33
C GLY A 43 4.99 1.20 -9.28
N ASN A 44 5.68 2.27 -9.71
CA ASN A 44 6.09 3.36 -8.83
C ASN A 44 4.90 4.09 -8.19
N ALA A 45 3.80 4.30 -8.90
CA ALA A 45 2.61 4.96 -8.34
C ALA A 45 1.89 4.10 -7.29
N ARG A 46 1.78 2.79 -7.52
CA ARG A 46 1.21 1.84 -6.57
C ARG A 46 2.09 1.68 -5.33
N GLU A 47 3.40 1.59 -5.53
CA GLU A 47 4.38 1.53 -4.44
C GLU A 47 4.35 2.80 -3.58
N ARG A 48 4.34 3.99 -4.19
CA ARG A 48 4.17 5.27 -3.48
C ARG A 48 2.86 5.32 -2.68
N LYS A 49 1.75 4.81 -3.23
CA LYS A 49 0.46 4.72 -2.50
C LYS A 49 0.56 3.76 -1.32
N ARG A 50 1.22 2.62 -1.48
CA ARG A 50 1.45 1.65 -0.39
C ARG A 50 2.34 2.23 0.69
N ALA A 51 3.47 2.84 0.32
CA ALA A 51 4.38 3.52 1.24
C ALA A 51 3.65 4.59 2.07
N LYS A 52 2.84 5.45 1.44
CA LYS A 52 2.02 6.45 2.15
C LYS A 52 1.03 5.84 3.14
N ILE A 53 0.42 4.71 2.81
CA ILE A 53 -0.53 4.02 3.71
C ILE A 53 0.21 3.36 4.88
N LEU A 54 1.38 2.78 4.62
CA LEU A 54 2.21 2.16 5.65
C LEU A 54 2.76 3.20 6.61
N ASP A 55 3.28 4.31 6.09
CA ASP A 55 3.78 5.45 6.85
C ASP A 55 2.72 6.01 7.80
N ALA A 56 1.51 6.29 7.29
CA ALA A 56 0.39 6.75 8.11
C ALA A 56 -0.12 5.75 9.16
N ARG A 57 0.38 4.50 9.16
CA ARG A 57 0.05 3.44 10.13
C ARG A 57 1.23 3.02 11.00
N THR A 58 2.43 3.50 10.69
CA THR A 58 3.64 3.15 11.44
C THR A 58 3.76 4.12 12.61
N ILE A 59 3.99 3.59 13.80
CA ILE A 59 4.09 4.36 15.04
C ILE A 59 5.48 4.10 15.62
N ALA A 60 6.23 5.17 15.89
CA ALA A 60 7.52 5.05 16.54
C ALA A 60 7.31 4.75 18.04
N THR A 61 7.93 3.69 18.54
CA THR A 61 7.84 3.28 19.95
C THR A 61 9.20 3.42 20.61
N GLN A 62 9.25 3.97 21.83
CA GLN A 62 10.44 4.01 22.67
C GLN A 62 10.36 2.91 23.74
N THR A 63 11.52 2.49 24.28
CA THR A 63 11.57 1.53 25.37
C THR A 63 11.54 2.26 26.72
N SER A 64 10.69 1.78 27.63
CA SER A 64 10.28 2.52 28.83
C SER A 64 10.76 1.84 30.12
N GLU A 65 11.82 1.04 30.02
CA GLU A 65 12.40 0.28 31.14
C GLU A 65 12.84 1.19 32.30
N LYS A 66 13.20 2.44 31.99
CA LYS A 66 13.66 3.44 32.97
C LYS A 66 12.58 3.92 33.96
N ALA A 67 11.30 3.65 33.68
CA ALA A 67 10.18 4.11 34.51
C ALA A 67 9.81 3.15 35.67
N LEU A 68 10.30 1.90 35.63
CA LEU A 68 10.06 0.90 36.67
C LEU A 68 11.21 0.96 37.69
N LYS A 69 11.02 1.70 38.78
CA LYS A 69 11.97 1.70 39.90
C LYS A 69 11.69 0.51 40.79
N SER A 70 12.58 -0.49 40.74
CA SER A 70 12.72 -1.54 41.76
C SER A 70 11.40 -2.21 42.22
N GLY A 71 10.46 -2.42 41.30
CA GLY A 71 9.19 -3.11 41.55
C GLY A 71 8.08 -2.27 42.20
N ARG A 72 8.31 -0.98 42.46
CA ARG A 72 7.26 -0.04 42.90
C ARG A 72 6.82 0.83 41.72
N LEU A 73 5.51 0.88 41.46
CA LEU A 73 4.92 1.66 40.37
C LEU A 73 4.45 3.02 40.88
N ASP A 74 5.12 4.10 40.45
CA ASP A 74 4.61 5.46 40.55
C ASP A 74 3.86 5.81 39.26
N VAL A 75 2.53 5.92 39.36
CA VAL A 75 1.65 6.13 38.20
C VAL A 75 1.94 7.46 37.51
N ASN A 76 2.22 8.53 38.27
CA ASN A 76 2.45 9.85 37.69
C ASN A 76 3.76 9.89 36.90
N ALA A 77 4.85 9.40 37.51
CA ALA A 77 6.14 9.31 36.84
C ALA A 77 6.09 8.39 35.60
N PHE A 78 5.32 7.30 35.67
CA PHE A 78 5.16 6.35 34.56
C PHE A 78 4.39 6.94 33.38
N VAL A 79 3.28 7.64 33.63
CA VAL A 79 2.51 8.30 32.58
C VAL A 79 3.33 9.40 31.92
N GLN A 80 4.07 10.20 32.70
CA GLN A 80 4.96 11.23 32.15
C GLN A 80 6.08 10.62 31.28
N ALA A 81 6.69 9.52 31.73
CA ALA A 81 7.71 8.83 30.94
C ALA A 81 7.17 8.27 29.62
N ARG A 82 5.86 7.97 29.54
CA ARG A 82 5.19 7.41 28.34
C ARG A 82 4.34 8.42 27.58
N GLU A 83 4.36 9.69 27.97
CA GLU A 83 3.51 10.72 27.37
C GLU A 83 3.67 10.79 25.85
N PHE A 84 4.93 10.69 25.37
CA PHE A 84 5.23 10.65 23.94
C PHE A 84 4.58 9.46 23.24
N GLU A 85 4.68 8.25 23.80
CA GLU A 85 4.12 7.04 23.20
C GLU A 85 2.60 7.13 23.08
N ILE A 86 1.93 7.63 24.14
CA ILE A 86 0.49 7.80 24.19
C ILE A 86 0.05 8.78 23.10
N ARG A 87 0.69 9.96 23.02
CA ARG A 87 0.39 10.97 22.00
C ARG A 87 0.65 10.45 20.58
N ALA A 88 1.80 9.80 20.36
CA ALA A 88 2.15 9.22 19.07
C ALA A 88 1.15 8.14 18.63
N LEU A 89 0.64 7.35 19.57
CA LEU A 89 -0.41 6.37 19.31
C LEU A 89 -1.74 7.03 18.95
N GLU A 90 -2.17 8.04 19.69
CA GLU A 90 -3.41 8.79 19.41
C GLU A 90 -3.38 9.44 18.03
N GLU A 91 -2.28 10.12 17.71
CA GLU A 91 -2.05 10.73 16.40
C GLU A 91 -2.00 9.66 15.30
N GLY A 92 -1.27 8.57 15.54
CA GLY A 92 -1.19 7.42 14.63
C GLY A 92 -2.56 6.83 14.32
N MET A 93 -3.42 6.64 15.34
CA MET A 93 -4.79 6.16 15.17
C MET A 93 -5.64 7.14 14.35
N ALA A 94 -5.54 8.44 14.62
CA ALA A 94 -6.25 9.47 13.88
C ALA A 94 -5.81 9.52 12.41
N ASN A 95 -4.50 9.44 12.15
CA ASN A 95 -3.91 9.46 10.81
C ASN A 95 -4.27 8.20 10.02
N ALA A 96 -4.18 7.02 10.64
CA ALA A 96 -4.60 5.76 10.03
C ALA A 96 -6.09 5.76 9.64
N LYS A 97 -6.95 6.39 10.44
CA LYS A 97 -8.38 6.55 10.14
C LYS A 97 -8.61 7.48 8.96
N LYS A 98 -7.87 8.60 8.90
CA LYS A 98 -7.94 9.59 7.80
C LYS A 98 -7.40 9.03 6.48
N SER A 99 -6.33 8.23 6.51
CA SER A 99 -5.71 7.62 5.33
C SER A 99 -6.51 6.43 4.74
N SER A 100 -7.64 6.07 5.36
CA SER A 100 -8.52 5.01 4.86
C SER A 100 -9.11 5.34 3.49
N THR A 101 -8.81 4.50 2.51
CA THR A 101 -9.28 4.60 1.11
C THR A 101 -10.71 4.10 0.89
N ARG A 102 -11.43 3.71 1.95
CA ARG A 102 -12.82 3.26 1.86
C ARG A 102 -13.74 4.44 1.55
N ARG A 103 -14.69 4.23 0.64
CA ARG A 103 -15.73 5.22 0.30
C ARG A 103 -16.71 5.43 1.45
N ALA A 104 -17.37 6.58 1.49
CA ALA A 104 -18.32 6.94 2.54
C ALA A 104 -19.41 5.86 2.73
N PHE A 105 -20.01 5.35 1.65
CA PHE A 105 -21.04 4.31 1.73
C PHE A 105 -20.51 2.95 2.24
N GLN A 106 -19.19 2.72 2.17
CA GLN A 106 -18.55 1.51 2.68
C GLN A 106 -18.30 1.58 4.20
N GLN A 107 -18.41 2.76 4.83
CA GLN A 107 -18.30 2.89 6.30
C GLN A 107 -19.56 2.41 7.03
N VAL A 108 -20.66 2.21 6.30
CA VAL A 108 -21.93 1.74 6.84
C VAL A 108 -21.86 0.20 7.06
N PRO A 109 -22.47 -0.35 8.13
CA PRO A 109 -22.64 -1.79 8.31
C PRO A 109 -23.26 -2.45 7.07
N ARG A 110 -22.90 -3.72 6.81
CA ARG A 110 -23.28 -4.42 5.57
C ARG A 110 -24.79 -4.38 5.31
N ASP A 111 -25.60 -4.59 6.34
CA ASP A 111 -27.06 -4.70 6.23
C ASP A 111 -27.75 -3.37 5.88
N MET A 112 -27.10 -2.25 6.16
CA MET A 112 -27.61 -0.90 5.87
C MET A 112 -27.03 -0.34 4.56
N ARG A 113 -26.06 -1.02 3.92
CA ARG A 113 -25.53 -0.58 2.62
C ARG A 113 -26.57 -0.75 1.54
N ARG A 114 -26.84 0.33 0.81
CA ARG A 114 -27.73 0.32 -0.36
C ARG A 114 -26.92 0.32 -1.65
N ARG A 115 -27.46 -0.29 -2.69
CA ARG A 115 -26.79 -0.46 -3.99
C ARG A 115 -26.50 0.86 -4.70
N THR A 116 -27.40 1.83 -4.57
CA THR A 116 -27.33 3.13 -5.25
C THR A 116 -26.47 4.17 -4.51
N ALA A 117 -25.93 3.82 -3.35
CA ALA A 117 -25.20 4.74 -2.48
C ALA A 117 -23.85 5.21 -3.06
N SER A 118 -23.34 4.55 -4.11
CA SER A 118 -22.11 4.99 -4.79
C SER A 118 -22.30 6.21 -5.68
N HIS A 119 -23.54 6.45 -6.15
CA HIS A 119 -23.87 7.54 -7.06
C HIS A 119 -24.78 8.57 -6.39
N ASN A 120 -25.70 8.11 -5.53
CA ASN A 120 -26.65 8.99 -4.85
C ASN A 120 -26.28 9.18 -3.37
N VAL A 121 -25.81 10.39 -3.05
CA VAL A 121 -25.40 10.80 -1.70
C VAL A 121 -26.56 10.71 -0.69
N LYS A 122 -27.80 10.99 -1.10
CA LYS A 122 -28.95 11.04 -0.18
C LYS A 122 -29.23 9.70 0.50
N VAL A 123 -28.79 8.60 -0.13
CA VAL A 123 -28.96 7.22 0.32
C VAL A 123 -28.02 6.85 1.47
N VAL A 124 -26.93 7.62 1.64
CA VAL A 124 -25.97 7.43 2.75
C VAL A 124 -26.48 8.16 4.01
N PRO A 125 -26.24 7.64 5.23
CA PRO A 125 -26.59 8.33 6.48
C PRO A 125 -26.10 9.78 6.52
N LYS A 126 -26.90 10.68 7.14
CA LYS A 126 -26.65 12.14 7.16
C LYS A 126 -25.21 12.50 7.52
N ARG A 127 -24.66 11.89 8.58
CA ARG A 127 -23.27 12.10 9.06
C ARG A 127 -22.16 11.80 8.03
N LEU A 128 -22.45 10.97 7.02
CA LEU A 128 -21.51 10.58 5.97
C LEU A 128 -21.74 11.31 4.64
N ARG A 129 -22.82 12.11 4.51
CA ARG A 129 -23.18 12.79 3.25
C ARG A 129 -22.14 13.80 2.80
N ALA A 130 -21.59 14.60 3.71
CA ALA A 130 -20.52 15.55 3.39
C ALA A 130 -19.28 14.87 2.78
N ARG A 131 -18.97 13.65 3.21
CA ARG A 131 -17.88 12.85 2.62
C ARG A 131 -18.29 12.27 1.27
N ALA A 132 -19.50 11.73 1.16
CA ALA A 132 -20.02 11.16 -0.08
C ALA A 132 -20.16 12.22 -1.19
N GLU A 133 -20.57 13.45 -0.88
CA GLU A 133 -20.63 14.57 -1.84
C GLU A 133 -19.26 14.89 -2.43
N LYS A 134 -18.23 14.97 -1.57
CA LYS A 134 -16.84 15.17 -2.00
C LYS A 134 -16.37 14.04 -2.91
N GLU A 135 -16.62 12.80 -2.50
CA GLU A 135 -16.21 11.61 -3.27
C GLU A 135 -16.93 11.54 -4.64
N VAL A 136 -18.24 11.81 -4.70
CA VAL A 136 -19.01 11.86 -5.94
C VAL A 136 -18.48 12.96 -6.85
N ARG A 137 -18.23 14.16 -6.33
CA ARG A 137 -17.63 15.27 -7.09
C ARG A 137 -16.26 14.88 -7.68
N ILE A 138 -15.40 14.26 -6.88
CA ILE A 138 -14.08 13.79 -7.33
C ILE A 138 -14.21 12.70 -8.40
N SER A 139 -15.21 11.81 -8.29
CA SER A 139 -15.39 10.71 -9.24
C SER A 139 -16.06 11.12 -10.56
N ILE A 140 -16.88 12.18 -10.55
CA ILE A 140 -17.57 12.70 -11.74
C ILE A 140 -16.66 13.66 -12.53
N PHE A 141 -15.78 14.40 -11.85
CA PHE A 141 -14.83 15.30 -12.50
C PHE A 141 -13.62 14.50 -13.02
N GLN A 142 -13.62 14.17 -14.31
CA GLN A 142 -12.44 13.68 -15.03
C GLN A 142 -11.70 14.87 -15.67
N PRO A 143 -10.59 15.38 -15.11
CA PRO A 143 -9.78 16.37 -15.80
C PRO A 143 -8.95 15.66 -16.87
N GLY A 144 -9.38 15.71 -18.13
CA GLY A 144 -8.59 15.14 -19.24
C GLY A 144 -9.25 14.88 -20.59
N ALA A 145 -10.41 15.44 -20.92
CA ALA A 145 -11.08 15.19 -22.21
C ALA A 145 -11.05 16.38 -23.20
N ASP A 146 -10.35 17.47 -22.91
CA ASP A 146 -10.37 18.69 -23.74
C ASP A 146 -9.04 18.87 -24.51
N LYS A 147 -8.63 17.85 -25.26
CA LYS A 147 -7.60 17.98 -26.30
C LYS A 147 -8.17 17.39 -27.59
N LEU A 148 -8.83 18.21 -28.40
CA LEU A 148 -9.01 18.08 -29.87
C LEU A 148 -10.00 19.16 -30.35
N SER A 149 -9.48 20.32 -30.74
CA SER A 149 -9.86 21.09 -31.93
C SER A 149 -8.93 22.29 -32.04
#